data_AF-A0A1B6K3Y6-F1
#
_entry.id   AF-A0A1B6K3Y6-F1
#
_cell.length_a   1.000
_cell.length_b   1.000
_cell.length_c   1.000
_cell.angle_alpha   90.00
_cell.angle_beta   90.00
_cell.angle_gamma   90.00
#
_symmetry.space_group_name_H-M   'P 1'
#
loop_
_entity.id
_entity.type
_entity.pdbx_description
1 polymer ?
#
loop_
_entity_poly.entity_id
_entity_poly.type
_entity_poly.pdbx_seq_one_letter_code
_entity_poly.pdbx_strand_id
1 'polypeptide(L)'
;MMYKFSSQSGFKHNYYRVTLKRMLQKSFSVTSRGRSSTKWYPDSEFLKNWNNHFLHVDEKKVDPKWKIRDYYLKEKPLETTVKNITMNFGPNHPAAHGVLRLVMELDGEMVVRADPHVGLLHRGTEKLIEYKTYLQALPYFDRLDYVSCMCNEHAYCLALEKMLNIQVPERAQYIRVLYSELTRLLNHMLGIGGHLLDIGALTPFFWMCEEREKIFEFYERASGGR
;
A
#
# COMPACT_ATOMS: atom_id res chain seq x y z
N MET A 1 18.04 -8.52 3.90
CA MET A 1 17.68 -9.29 5.11
C MET A 1 16.16 -9.25 5.22
N MET A 2 15.49 -10.25 4.65
CA MET A 2 14.06 -10.21 4.33
C MET A 2 13.34 -11.21 5.25
N TYR A 3 12.64 -10.71 6.28
CA TYR A 3 11.80 -11.54 7.13
C TYR A 3 10.44 -11.73 6.43
N LYS A 4 10.25 -12.89 5.79
CA LYS A 4 8.93 -13.37 5.37
C LYS A 4 8.22 -13.95 6.60
N PHE A 5 7.30 -13.19 7.19
CA PHE A 5 6.31 -13.76 8.12
C PHE A 5 5.27 -14.52 7.29
N SER A 6 5.45 -15.84 7.19
CA SER A 6 4.40 -16.74 6.70
C SER A 6 3.38 -16.97 7.82
N SER A 7 2.19 -16.38 7.71
CA SER A 7 1.07 -16.69 8.60
C SER A 7 0.52 -18.09 8.29
N GLN A 8 1.17 -19.11 8.83
CA GLN A 8 0.57 -20.44 8.93
C GLN A 8 -0.39 -20.48 10.11
N SER A 9 -1.58 -19.89 9.96
CA SER A 9 -2.71 -20.12 10.88
C SER A 9 -3.62 -21.21 10.31
N GLY A 10 -3.05 -22.40 10.12
CA GLY A 10 -3.81 -23.62 9.89
C GLY A 10 -4.46 -24.07 11.19
N PHE A 11 -5.64 -23.55 11.52
CA PHE A 11 -6.51 -24.11 12.55
C PHE A 11 -6.87 -25.55 12.12
N LYS A 12 -6.04 -26.52 12.54
CA LYS A 12 -6.33 -27.94 12.42
C LYS A 12 -7.47 -28.27 13.37
N HIS A 13 -8.70 -28.05 12.92
CA HIS A 13 -9.81 -28.79 13.50
C HIS A 13 -9.61 -30.25 13.12
N ASN A 14 -9.19 -31.04 14.10
CA ASN A 14 -9.26 -32.49 14.10
C ASN A 14 -10.73 -32.91 14.07
N TYR A 15 -11.40 -32.69 12.95
CA TYR A 15 -12.64 -33.36 12.66
C TYR A 15 -12.29 -34.80 12.32
N TYR A 16 -12.56 -35.66 13.29
CA TYR A 16 -12.67 -37.10 13.18
C TYR A 16 -13.01 -37.52 11.75
N ARG A 17 -11.97 -37.84 10.97
CA ARG A 17 -12.12 -38.55 9.70
C ARG A 17 -12.41 -40.01 10.04
N VAL A 18 -13.55 -40.22 10.69
CA VAL A 18 -14.19 -41.52 10.75
C VAL A 18 -14.65 -41.76 9.33
N THR A 19 -13.73 -42.31 8.55
CA THR A 19 -14.04 -42.89 7.26
C THR A 19 -15.27 -43.76 7.45
N LEU A 20 -16.37 -43.42 6.78
CA LEU A 20 -17.57 -44.27 6.71
C LEU A 20 -17.20 -45.70 6.32
N LYS A 21 -16.08 -45.90 5.61
CA LYS A 21 -15.45 -47.22 5.39
C LYS A 21 -15.10 -47.99 6.69
N ARG A 22 -14.60 -47.33 7.74
CA ARG A 22 -14.28 -47.98 9.03
C ARG A 22 -15.50 -48.22 9.91
N MET A 23 -16.54 -47.38 9.84
CA MET A 23 -17.79 -47.62 10.58
C MET A 23 -18.66 -48.68 9.92
N LEU A 24 -18.74 -48.72 8.58
CA LEU A 24 -19.51 -49.75 7.85
C LEU A 24 -18.87 -51.14 7.91
N GLN A 25 -17.55 -51.25 8.06
CA GLN A 25 -16.88 -52.55 8.22
C GLN A 25 -17.04 -53.15 9.61
N LYS A 26 -17.31 -52.35 10.66
CA LYS A 26 -17.43 -52.87 12.04
C LYS A 26 -18.84 -53.29 12.44
N SER A 27 -19.88 -52.93 11.69
CA SER A 27 -21.28 -53.27 12.03
C SER A 27 -21.84 -54.50 11.28
N PHE A 28 -21.05 -55.17 10.43
CA PHE A 28 -21.52 -56.30 9.62
C PHE A 28 -20.67 -57.57 9.79
N SER A 29 -20.43 -57.99 11.03
CA SER A 29 -19.98 -59.36 11.31
C SER A 29 -20.89 -60.04 12.33
N VAL A 30 -22.13 -60.29 11.91
CA VAL A 30 -23.01 -61.20 12.64
C VAL A 30 -22.66 -62.61 12.19
N THR A 31 -21.82 -63.30 12.96
CA THR A 31 -21.71 -64.76 12.91
C THR A 31 -22.85 -65.36 13.71
N SER A 32 -24.01 -65.56 13.10
CA SER A 32 -25.08 -66.37 13.70
C SER A 32 -24.85 -67.85 13.40
N ARG A 33 -24.37 -68.62 14.38
CA ARG A 33 -24.47 -70.09 14.37
C ARG A 33 -25.73 -70.48 15.13
N GLY A 34 -26.80 -70.84 14.41
CA GLY A 34 -28.03 -71.42 14.94
C GLY A 34 -29.08 -71.67 13.85
N ARG A 35 -29.39 -72.96 13.60
CA ARG A 35 -30.46 -73.54 12.74
C ARG A 35 -31.13 -72.63 11.67
N SER A 36 -30.37 -72.46 10.59
CA SER A 36 -30.73 -72.47 9.15
C SER A 36 -31.96 -71.69 8.64
N SER A 37 -31.88 -70.36 8.66
CA SER A 37 -31.85 -69.60 7.41
C SER A 37 -31.07 -68.30 7.62
N THR A 38 -30.08 -68.03 6.77
CA THR A 38 -29.30 -66.79 6.83
C THR A 38 -30.20 -65.63 6.41
N LYS A 39 -30.42 -64.66 7.30
CA LYS A 39 -31.15 -63.42 6.96
C LYS A 39 -30.30 -62.63 5.96
N TRP A 40 -30.87 -62.36 4.79
CA TRP A 40 -30.16 -61.61 3.74
C TRP A 40 -29.87 -60.19 4.23
N TYR A 41 -28.64 -59.74 4.00
CA TYR A 41 -28.20 -58.36 4.22
C TYR A 41 -27.63 -57.83 2.91
N PRO A 42 -27.80 -56.53 2.63
CA PRO A 42 -27.31 -55.94 1.39
C PRO A 42 -25.77 -55.92 1.37
N ASP A 43 -25.22 -56.55 0.33
CA ASP A 43 -23.78 -56.54 0.06
C ASP A 43 -23.31 -55.17 -0.46
N SER A 44 -21.99 -54.96 -0.49
CA SER A 44 -21.42 -53.68 -0.94
C SER A 44 -21.77 -53.32 -2.39
N GLU A 45 -22.01 -54.32 -3.25
CA GLU A 45 -22.46 -54.14 -4.63
C GLU A 45 -23.91 -53.67 -4.69
N PHE A 46 -24.79 -54.25 -3.86
CA PHE A 46 -26.16 -53.80 -3.72
C PHE A 46 -26.19 -52.33 -3.30
N LEU A 47 -25.42 -51.92 -2.29
CA LEU A 47 -25.38 -50.53 -1.82
C LEU A 47 -24.80 -49.54 -2.86
N LYS A 48 -23.90 -49.97 -3.74
CA LYS A 48 -23.37 -49.10 -4.81
C LYS A 48 -24.45 -48.69 -5.81
N ASN A 49 -25.41 -49.57 -6.11
CA ASN A 49 -26.51 -49.24 -7.02
C ASN A 49 -27.40 -48.11 -6.48
N TRP A 50 -27.47 -47.95 -5.16
CA TRP A 50 -28.26 -46.91 -4.48
C TRP A 50 -27.49 -45.60 -4.28
N ASN A 51 -26.17 -45.62 -4.47
CA ASN A 51 -25.30 -44.46 -4.33
C ASN A 51 -25.18 -43.68 -5.65
N ASN A 52 -26.17 -43.71 -6.53
CA ASN A 52 -26.18 -42.94 -7.77
C ASN A 52 -27.12 -41.73 -7.65
N HIS A 53 -26.95 -40.74 -8.54
CA HIS A 53 -27.84 -39.58 -8.54
C HIS A 53 -29.30 -39.94 -8.91
N PHE A 54 -29.46 -41.01 -9.71
CA PHE A 54 -30.75 -41.56 -10.12
C PHE A 54 -30.86 -43.02 -9.65
N LEU A 55 -32.07 -43.44 -9.26
CA LEU A 55 -32.37 -44.81 -8.82
C LEU A 55 -32.43 -45.82 -9.98
N HIS A 56 -32.83 -45.35 -11.16
CA HIS A 56 -32.90 -46.13 -12.40
C HIS A 56 -32.03 -45.45 -13.44
N VAL A 57 -31.01 -46.15 -13.90
CA VAL A 57 -30.06 -45.66 -14.90
C VAL A 57 -30.18 -46.58 -16.11
N ASP A 58 -30.60 -46.01 -17.24
CA ASP A 58 -30.44 -46.69 -18.52
C ASP A 58 -28.93 -46.84 -18.75
N GLU A 59 -28.42 -48.08 -18.80
CA GLU A 59 -26.97 -48.40 -18.85
C GLU A 59 -26.20 -47.63 -19.94
N LYS A 60 -26.90 -47.09 -20.94
CA LYS A 60 -26.36 -46.36 -22.09
C LYS A 60 -26.33 -44.83 -21.96
N LYS A 61 -26.89 -44.24 -20.88
CA LYS A 61 -26.99 -42.78 -20.70
C LYS A 61 -26.63 -42.35 -19.27
N VAL A 62 -25.43 -42.68 -18.82
CA VAL A 62 -24.87 -42.01 -17.63
C VAL A 62 -24.34 -40.66 -18.08
N ASP A 63 -25.15 -39.62 -17.97
CA ASP A 63 -24.69 -38.25 -18.23
C ASP A 63 -23.64 -37.86 -17.17
N PRO A 64 -22.37 -37.61 -17.54
CA PRO A 64 -21.29 -37.30 -16.59
C PRO A 64 -21.47 -35.95 -15.87
N LYS A 65 -22.52 -35.20 -16.24
CA LYS A 65 -22.94 -33.94 -15.65
C LYS A 65 -23.40 -34.10 -14.20
N TRP A 66 -24.05 -35.22 -13.88
CA TRP A 66 -24.70 -35.42 -12.58
C TRP A 66 -23.78 -36.16 -11.61
N LYS A 67 -23.04 -35.40 -10.82
CA LYS A 67 -22.26 -35.92 -9.69
C LYS A 67 -23.09 -35.81 -8.41
N ILE A 68 -22.97 -36.80 -7.54
CA ILE A 68 -23.57 -36.76 -6.20
C ILE A 68 -23.00 -35.52 -5.50
N ARG A 69 -23.86 -34.66 -4.99
CA ARG A 69 -23.45 -33.47 -4.25
C ARG A 69 -22.75 -33.90 -2.97
N ASP A 70 -21.72 -33.15 -2.58
CA ASP A 70 -21.07 -33.37 -1.29
C ASP A 70 -22.11 -33.20 -0.17
N TYR A 71 -22.10 -34.11 0.82
CA TYR A 71 -23.05 -34.11 1.95
C TYR A 71 -23.11 -32.79 2.73
N TYR A 72 -22.03 -32.00 2.70
CA TYR A 72 -21.94 -30.72 3.39
C TYR A 72 -22.47 -29.53 2.58
N LEU A 73 -23.04 -29.76 1.38
CA LEU A 73 -23.61 -28.72 0.50
C LEU A 73 -22.70 -27.48 0.37
N LYS A 74 -21.38 -27.69 0.41
CA LYS A 74 -20.41 -26.62 0.16
C LYS A 74 -20.37 -26.39 -1.34
N GLU A 75 -21.37 -25.68 -1.84
CA GLU A 75 -21.26 -25.08 -3.17
C GLU A 75 -20.03 -24.18 -3.13
N LYS A 76 -19.09 -24.42 -4.05
CA LYS A 76 -17.98 -23.47 -4.21
C LYS A 76 -18.65 -22.14 -4.56
N PRO A 77 -18.37 -21.04 -3.84
CA PRO A 77 -18.95 -19.76 -4.21
C PRO A 77 -18.65 -19.50 -5.69
N LEU A 78 -19.70 -19.26 -6.47
CA LEU A 78 -19.60 -18.92 -7.90
C LEU A 78 -18.98 -17.52 -8.08
N GLU A 79 -19.00 -16.73 -7.02
CA GLU A 79 -18.53 -15.36 -7.00
C GLU A 79 -17.03 -15.33 -7.27
N THR A 80 -16.71 -14.75 -8.43
CA THR A 80 -15.40 -14.19 -8.71
C THR A 80 -14.99 -13.33 -7.54
N THR A 81 -13.99 -13.80 -6.79
CA THR A 81 -13.29 -13.06 -5.73
C THR A 81 -13.31 -11.57 -6.00
N VAL A 82 -13.82 -10.76 -5.07
CA VAL A 82 -13.68 -9.31 -5.11
C VAL A 82 -12.20 -9.03 -5.34
N LYS A 83 -11.86 -8.59 -6.55
CA LYS A 83 -10.49 -8.27 -6.91
C LYS A 83 -10.25 -6.85 -6.48
N ASN A 84 -9.21 -6.64 -5.67
CA ASN A 84 -8.75 -5.31 -5.33
C ASN A 84 -8.54 -4.51 -6.62
N ILE A 85 -9.10 -3.30 -6.65
CA ILE A 85 -9.01 -2.42 -7.81
C ILE A 85 -7.66 -1.73 -7.74
N THR A 86 -6.84 -1.92 -8.77
CA THR A 86 -5.60 -1.16 -8.93
C THR A 86 -5.91 0.17 -9.64
N MET A 87 -5.76 1.29 -8.94
CA MET A 87 -5.94 2.63 -9.48
C MET A 87 -4.59 3.34 -9.60
N ASN A 88 -4.34 3.96 -10.76
CA ASN A 88 -3.14 4.76 -10.99
C ASN A 88 -3.51 6.25 -10.85
N PHE A 89 -3.06 6.85 -9.76
CA PHE A 89 -3.11 8.29 -9.56
C PHE A 89 -1.91 8.91 -10.28
N GLY A 90 -2.19 9.51 -11.44
CA GLY A 90 -1.17 10.01 -12.35
C GLY A 90 -0.57 11.36 -11.91
N PRO A 91 0.59 11.73 -12.49
CA PRO A 91 1.32 12.96 -12.14
C PRO A 91 0.60 14.27 -12.51
N ASN A 92 -0.43 14.20 -13.35
CA ASN A 92 -1.20 15.37 -13.76
C ASN A 92 -2.35 15.69 -12.79
N HIS A 93 -2.58 14.86 -11.78
CA HIS A 93 -3.72 15.05 -10.89
C HIS A 93 -3.49 16.30 -10.03
N PRO A 94 -4.45 17.24 -9.95
CA PRO A 94 -4.26 18.53 -9.26
C PRO A 94 -4.01 18.39 -7.75
N ALA A 95 -4.48 17.29 -7.13
CA ALA A 95 -4.18 16.97 -5.74
C ALA A 95 -2.77 16.37 -5.52
N ALA A 96 -1.95 16.23 -6.57
CA ALA A 96 -0.53 15.96 -6.42
C ALA A 96 0.18 17.31 -6.24
N HIS A 97 0.59 17.65 -5.01
CA HIS A 97 1.48 18.78 -4.76
C HIS A 97 2.85 18.50 -5.39
N GLY A 98 3.04 19.02 -6.61
CA GLY A 98 4.20 18.72 -7.44
C GLY A 98 3.91 17.56 -8.39
N VAL A 99 4.88 16.66 -8.56
CA VAL A 99 4.79 15.58 -9.55
C VAL A 99 4.97 14.24 -8.83
N LEU A 100 3.85 13.62 -8.48
CA LEU A 100 3.81 12.33 -7.78
C LEU A 100 2.89 11.37 -8.53
N ARG A 101 3.34 10.12 -8.66
CA ARG A 101 2.50 9.01 -9.13
C ARG A 101 2.27 8.04 -7.99
N LEU A 102 1.00 7.73 -7.69
CA LEU A 102 0.62 6.73 -6.69
C LEU A 102 -0.11 5.57 -7.37
N VAL A 103 0.41 4.37 -7.24
CA VAL A 103 -0.32 3.14 -7.62
C VAL A 103 -0.99 2.60 -6.37
N MET A 104 -2.31 2.65 -6.33
CA MET A 104 -3.10 2.28 -5.16
C MET A 104 -3.85 0.98 -5.44
N GLU A 105 -3.82 0.05 -4.47
CA GLU A 105 -4.67 -1.12 -4.41
C GLU A 105 -5.81 -0.82 -3.44
N LEU A 106 -7.03 -0.77 -3.97
CA LEU A 106 -8.24 -0.40 -3.24
C LEU A 106 -9.11 -1.63 -3.01
N ASP A 107 -9.62 -1.76 -1.79
CA ASP A 107 -10.73 -2.67 -1.45
C ASP A 107 -11.95 -1.80 -1.10
N GLY A 108 -12.77 -1.50 -2.12
CA GLY A 108 -13.81 -0.49 -2.03
C GLY A 108 -13.22 0.91 -1.80
N GLU A 109 -13.60 1.53 -0.67
CA GLU A 109 -13.12 2.86 -0.25
C GLU A 109 -11.82 2.79 0.56
N MET A 110 -11.40 1.59 0.98
CA MET A 110 -10.23 1.39 1.83
C MET A 110 -8.98 1.18 0.98
N VAL A 111 -7.92 1.95 1.28
CA VAL A 111 -6.61 1.75 0.68
C VAL A 111 -5.91 0.59 1.39
N VAL A 112 -5.68 -0.51 0.66
CA VAL A 112 -4.93 -1.67 1.18
C VAL A 112 -3.43 -1.43 1.06
N ARG A 113 -3.01 -0.85 -0.08
CA ARG A 113 -1.61 -0.55 -0.38
C ARG A 113 -1.54 0.67 -1.29
N ALA A 114 -0.54 1.52 -1.07
CA ALA A 114 -0.19 2.61 -1.97
C ALA A 114 1.32 2.60 -2.21
N ASP A 115 1.73 2.49 -3.46
CA ASP A 115 3.13 2.56 -3.88
C ASP A 115 3.42 3.94 -4.49
N PRO A 116 4.16 4.82 -3.79
CA PRO A 116 4.58 6.11 -4.33
C PRO A 116 5.78 5.93 -5.27
N HIS A 117 5.55 6.21 -6.56
CA HIS A 117 6.62 6.34 -7.54
C HIS A 117 7.13 7.78 -7.54
N VAL A 118 8.26 7.99 -6.85
CA VAL A 118 8.99 9.26 -6.81
C VAL A 118 10.10 9.31 -7.87
N GLY A 119 10.68 10.49 -8.09
CA GLY A 119 11.82 10.68 -9.00
C GLY A 119 11.51 11.35 -10.33
N LEU A 120 10.25 11.73 -10.58
CA LEU A 120 9.85 12.49 -11.78
C LEU A 120 10.52 13.87 -11.87
N LEU A 121 10.98 14.41 -10.75
CA LEU A 121 11.79 15.64 -10.65
C LEU A 121 13.25 15.38 -10.28
N HIS A 122 13.75 14.15 -10.48
CA HIS A 122 15.17 13.87 -10.27
C HIS A 122 16.00 14.57 -11.35
N ARG A 123 16.84 15.52 -10.91
CA ARG A 123 17.67 16.36 -11.79
C ARG A 123 19.17 16.03 -11.74
N GLY A 124 19.56 14.97 -11.02
CA GLY A 124 20.98 14.60 -10.84
C GLY A 124 21.82 15.71 -10.18
N THR A 125 21.24 16.48 -9.26
CA THR A 125 21.88 17.66 -8.65
C THR A 125 23.21 17.32 -7.98
N GLU A 126 23.28 16.23 -7.23
CA GLU A 126 24.50 15.75 -6.57
C GLU A 126 25.65 15.54 -7.58
N LYS A 127 25.33 14.91 -8.73
CA LYS A 127 26.32 14.68 -9.79
C LYS A 127 26.78 15.97 -10.45
N LEU A 128 25.88 16.94 -10.63
CA LEU A 128 26.24 18.25 -11.18
C LEU A 128 27.14 19.06 -10.24
N ILE A 129 26.98 18.88 -8.93
CA ILE A 129 27.79 19.56 -7.91
C ILE A 129 29.24 19.06 -7.93
N GLU A 130 29.48 17.78 -8.24
CA GLU A 130 30.85 17.22 -8.35
C GLU A 130 31.73 17.95 -9.38
N TYR A 131 31.13 18.47 -10.45
CA TYR A 131 31.85 19.17 -11.53
C TYR A 131 31.96 20.68 -11.29
N LYS A 132 31.46 21.20 -10.16
CA LYS A 132 31.37 22.64 -9.88
C LYS A 132 32.16 23.02 -8.64
N THR A 133 32.60 24.26 -8.59
CA THR A 133 33.25 24.80 -7.38
C THR A 133 32.22 25.08 -6.28
N TYR A 134 32.67 25.18 -5.03
CA TYR A 134 31.79 25.37 -3.88
C TYR A 134 30.85 26.60 -4.02
N LEU A 135 31.34 27.70 -4.57
CA LEU A 135 30.53 28.90 -4.82
C LEU A 135 29.53 28.70 -5.97
N GLN A 136 29.93 28.00 -7.03
CA GLN A 136 29.05 27.69 -8.15
C GLN A 136 27.97 26.65 -7.80
N ALA A 137 28.22 25.84 -6.77
CA ALA A 137 27.28 24.84 -6.27
C ALA A 137 26.18 25.45 -5.38
N LEU A 138 26.42 26.62 -4.76
CA LEU A 138 25.51 27.26 -3.81
C LEU A 138 24.07 27.43 -4.34
N PRO A 139 23.83 27.92 -5.58
CA PRO A 139 22.48 28.09 -6.11
C PRO A 139 21.72 26.78 -6.40
N TYR A 140 22.36 25.61 -6.29
CA TYR A 140 21.65 24.33 -6.38
C TYR A 140 20.95 23.98 -5.08
N PHE A 141 21.51 24.37 -3.93
CA PHE A 141 20.93 24.10 -2.62
C PHE A 141 19.64 24.90 -2.39
N ASP A 142 19.59 26.13 -2.90
CA ASP A 142 18.39 26.96 -2.96
C ASP A 142 17.20 26.23 -3.64
N ARG A 143 17.48 25.39 -4.64
CA ARG A 143 16.46 24.71 -5.46
C ARG A 143 16.15 23.28 -5.01
N LEU A 144 16.71 22.82 -3.89
CA LEU A 144 16.41 21.49 -3.34
C LEU A 144 15.06 21.51 -2.63
N ASP A 145 14.94 22.30 -1.57
CA ASP A 145 13.64 22.76 -1.07
C ASP A 145 13.42 24.19 -1.57
N TYR A 146 12.63 24.29 -2.64
CA TYR A 146 12.32 25.54 -3.35
C TYR A 146 11.42 26.49 -2.55
N VAL A 147 10.93 26.07 -1.38
CA VAL A 147 10.17 26.91 -0.47
C VAL A 147 11.11 27.51 0.59
N SER A 148 12.13 26.76 1.02
CA SER A 148 13.05 27.16 2.07
C SER A 148 14.47 27.50 1.59
N CYS A 149 14.55 28.38 0.60
CA CYS A 149 15.75 28.90 -0.04
C CYS A 149 16.95 29.16 0.90
N MET A 150 16.82 30.18 1.78
CA MET A 150 17.90 30.65 2.65
C MET A 150 18.29 29.63 3.72
N CYS A 151 17.37 28.76 4.16
CA CYS A 151 17.68 27.71 5.14
C CYS A 151 18.62 26.65 4.53
N ASN A 152 18.41 26.29 3.26
CA ASN A 152 19.28 25.33 2.57
C ASN A 152 20.66 25.92 2.31
N GLU A 153 20.71 27.17 1.86
CA GLU A 153 21.97 27.90 1.68
C GLU A 153 22.71 28.05 3.01
N HIS A 154 21.99 28.33 4.10
CA HIS A 154 22.56 28.45 5.43
C HIS A 154 23.17 27.11 5.89
N ALA A 155 22.46 25.99 5.71
CA ALA A 155 22.97 24.67 6.05
C ALA A 155 24.24 24.31 5.26
N TYR A 156 24.27 24.63 3.97
CA TYR A 156 25.45 24.43 3.13
C TYR A 156 26.63 25.30 3.55
N CYS A 157 26.40 26.60 3.83
CA CYS A 157 27.43 27.50 4.33
C CYS A 157 28.00 27.03 5.67
N LEU A 158 27.15 26.57 6.60
CA LEU A 158 27.60 26.03 7.88
C LEU A 158 28.49 24.80 7.73
N ALA A 159 28.17 23.91 6.78
CA ALA A 159 29.00 22.74 6.49
C ALA A 159 30.39 23.16 6.00
N LEU A 160 30.46 24.14 5.07
CA LEU A 160 31.74 24.67 4.57
C LEU A 160 32.54 25.40 5.65
N GLU A 161 31.89 26.26 6.43
CA GLU A 161 32.52 27.02 7.52
C GLU A 161 33.11 26.09 8.58
N LYS A 162 32.39 25.00 8.90
CA LYS A 162 32.86 23.96 9.83
C LYS A 162 34.03 23.16 9.24
N MET A 163 34.03 22.85 7.95
CA MET A 163 35.16 22.18 7.30
C MET A 163 36.41 23.07 7.24
N LEU A 164 36.24 24.38 7.05
CA LEU A 164 37.32 25.36 6.99
C LEU A 164 37.74 25.89 8.37
N ASN A 165 37.03 25.53 9.44
CA ASN A 165 37.22 26.03 10.80
C ASN A 165 37.22 27.57 10.90
N ILE A 166 36.30 28.24 10.18
CA ILE A 166 36.17 29.69 10.17
C ILE A 166 35.02 30.11 11.09
N GLN A 167 35.24 31.14 11.91
CA GLN A 167 34.18 31.79 12.68
C GLN A 167 33.60 32.97 11.91
N VAL A 168 32.27 32.99 11.79
CA VAL A 168 31.51 34.05 11.11
C VAL A 168 31.29 35.22 12.07
N PRO A 169 31.38 36.48 11.63
CA PRO A 169 31.15 37.64 12.47
C PRO A 169 29.73 37.65 13.07
N GLU A 170 29.60 38.17 14.29
CA GLU A 170 28.36 38.15 15.07
C GLU A 170 27.16 38.78 14.32
N ARG A 171 27.39 39.91 13.65
CA ARG A 171 26.36 40.57 12.82
C ARG A 171 25.78 39.65 11.74
N ALA A 172 26.62 38.84 11.09
CA ALA A 172 26.15 37.92 10.05
C ALA A 172 25.37 36.74 10.64
N GLN A 173 25.70 36.30 11.86
CA GLN A 173 24.92 35.27 12.56
C GLN A 173 23.51 35.76 12.87
N TYR A 174 23.34 36.98 13.38
CA TYR A 174 22.01 37.55 13.64
C TYR A 174 21.17 37.69 12.37
N ILE A 175 21.76 38.14 11.26
CA ILE A 175 21.06 38.26 9.98
C ILE A 175 20.62 36.87 9.49
N ARG A 176 21.48 35.85 9.59
CA ARG A 176 21.13 34.47 9.21
C ARG A 176 19.95 33.93 10.01
N VAL A 177 19.95 34.13 11.33
CA VAL A 177 18.83 33.70 12.18
C VAL A 177 17.55 34.43 11.81
N LEU A 178 17.62 35.75 11.61
CA LEU A 178 16.45 36.56 11.20
C LEU A 178 15.85 36.06 9.88
N TYR A 179 16.67 35.83 8.85
CA TYR A 179 16.16 35.33 7.57
C TYR A 179 15.71 33.86 7.66
N SER A 180 16.38 33.02 8.45
CA SER A 180 15.97 31.63 8.66
C SER A 180 14.57 31.53 9.30
N GLU A 181 14.28 32.41 10.27
CA GLU A 181 12.95 32.46 10.89
C GLU A 181 11.88 33.02 9.94
N LEU A 182 12.23 34.01 9.10
CA LEU A 182 11.33 34.45 8.02
C LEU A 182 11.06 33.33 7.01
N THR A 183 12.08 32.56 6.61
CA THR A 183 11.92 31.39 5.74
C THR A 183 11.04 30.33 6.39
N ARG A 184 11.18 30.11 7.71
CA ARG A 184 10.36 29.16 8.47
C ARG A 184 8.87 29.55 8.41
N LEU A 185 8.56 30.83 8.65
CA LEU A 185 7.20 31.35 8.52
C LEU A 185 6.65 31.16 7.10
N LEU A 186 7.45 31.50 6.09
CA LEU A 186 7.10 31.35 4.68
C LEU A 186 6.82 29.89 4.30
N ASN A 187 7.61 28.94 4.81
CA ASN A 187 7.39 27.51 4.58
C ASN A 187 6.09 27.03 5.24
N HIS A 188 5.84 27.43 6.49
CA HIS A 188 4.59 27.07 7.18
C HIS A 188 3.35 27.67 6.52
N MET A 189 3.41 28.91 6.02
CA MET A 189 2.30 29.54 5.30
C MET A 189 1.92 28.73 4.05
N LEU A 190 2.92 28.29 3.26
CA LEU A 190 2.66 27.47 2.08
C LEU A 190 2.20 26.05 2.44
N GLY A 191 2.81 25.43 3.45
CA GLY A 191 2.44 24.08 3.89
C GLY A 191 1.01 24.01 4.43
N ILE A 192 0.63 24.95 5.30
CA ILE A 192 -0.74 25.04 5.83
C ILE A 192 -1.71 25.46 4.73
N GLY A 193 -1.35 26.46 3.93
CA GLY A 193 -2.20 26.95 2.84
C GLY A 193 -2.49 25.87 1.79
N GLY A 194 -1.47 25.13 1.35
CA GLY A 194 -1.62 24.03 0.40
C GLY A 194 -2.45 22.89 0.97
N HIS A 195 -2.26 22.55 2.24
CA HIS A 195 -3.06 21.52 2.91
C HIS A 195 -4.55 21.91 3.02
N LEU A 196 -4.85 23.17 3.35
CA LEU A 196 -6.21 23.68 3.38
C LEU A 196 -6.87 23.66 2.00
N LEU A 197 -6.10 23.98 0.96
CA LEU A 197 -6.57 23.94 -0.43
C LEU A 197 -6.98 22.51 -0.85
N ASP A 198 -6.21 21.48 -0.46
CA ASP A 198 -6.57 20.08 -0.74
C ASP A 198 -7.85 19.62 -0.05
N ILE A 199 -8.07 20.08 1.19
CA ILE A 199 -9.29 19.77 1.94
C ILE A 199 -10.50 20.48 1.31
N GLY A 200 -10.27 21.52 0.48
CA GLY A 200 -11.29 22.28 -0.24
C GLY A 200 -11.50 23.70 0.27
N ALA A 201 -10.73 24.16 1.28
CA ALA A 201 -10.81 25.50 1.81
C ALA A 201 -9.95 26.47 0.97
N LEU A 202 -10.55 27.06 -0.06
CA LEU A 202 -9.84 27.92 -1.04
C LEU A 202 -9.49 29.31 -0.50
N THR A 203 -10.36 29.93 0.29
CA THR A 203 -10.20 31.31 0.77
C THR A 203 -8.96 31.56 1.64
N PRO A 204 -8.62 30.72 2.66
CA PRO A 204 -7.46 30.98 3.50
C PRO A 204 -6.13 30.86 2.74
N PHE A 205 -6.08 30.07 1.67
CA PHE A 205 -4.89 29.98 0.81
C PHE A 205 -4.54 31.34 0.20
N PHE A 206 -5.54 32.07 -0.32
CA PHE A 206 -5.30 33.39 -0.91
C PHE A 206 -4.87 34.44 0.13
N TRP A 207 -5.39 34.37 1.36
CA TRP A 207 -4.94 35.25 2.44
C TRP A 207 -3.49 34.98 2.83
N MET A 208 -3.09 33.70 2.92
CA MET A 208 -1.71 33.33 3.21
C MET A 208 -0.75 33.71 2.07
N CYS A 209 -1.20 33.64 0.81
CA CYS A 209 -0.40 34.09 -0.34
C CYS A 209 -0.12 35.60 -0.31
N GLU A 210 -1.06 36.42 0.16
CA GLU A 210 -0.87 37.87 0.31
C GLU A 210 0.18 38.19 1.39
N GLU A 211 0.10 37.54 2.56
CA GLU A 211 1.11 37.71 3.61
C GLU A 211 2.48 37.18 3.18
N ARG A 212 2.50 36.08 2.41
CA ARG A 212 3.73 35.51 1.84
C ARG A 212 4.39 36.46 0.85
N GLU A 213 3.62 37.19 0.06
CA GLU A 213 4.11 38.17 -0.90
C GLU A 213 4.86 39.33 -0.23
N LYS A 214 4.37 39.80 0.94
CA LYS A 214 5.07 40.83 1.74
C LYS A 214 6.44 40.34 2.19
N ILE A 215 6.56 39.06 2.58
CA ILE A 215 7.85 38.48 2.95
C ILE A 215 8.77 38.43 1.74
N PHE A 216 8.27 38.08 0.55
CA PHE A 216 9.07 38.11 -0.67
C PHE A 216 9.59 39.49 -1.05
N GLU A 217 8.83 40.56 -0.78
CA GLU A 217 9.33 41.94 -0.95
C GLU A 217 10.59 42.20 -0.09
N PHE A 218 10.65 41.64 1.12
CA PHE A 218 11.85 41.74 1.96
C PHE A 218 13.04 40.96 1.40
N TYR A 219 12.80 39.84 0.71
CA TYR A 219 13.85 39.05 0.05
C TYR A 219 14.38 39.77 -1.18
N GLU A 220 13.48 40.35 -1.97
CA GLU A 220 13.82 41.14 -3.17
C GLU A 220 14.66 42.35 -2.79
N ARG A 221 14.28 43.07 -1.73
CA ARG A 221 15.03 44.24 -1.24
C ARG A 221 16.41 43.89 -0.71
N ALA A 222 16.62 42.66 -0.23
CA ALA A 222 17.88 42.23 0.36
C ALA A 222 18.84 41.56 -0.64
N SER A 223 18.29 40.77 -1.58
CA SER A 223 19.07 39.91 -2.48
C SER A 223 18.85 40.20 -3.97
N GLY A 224 17.77 40.90 -4.32
CA GLY A 224 17.28 41.03 -5.69
C GLY A 224 16.57 39.79 -6.24
N GLY A 225 16.55 38.69 -5.49
CA GLY A 225 15.79 37.47 -5.79
C GLY A 225 14.50 37.40 -4.99
N ARG A 226 13.49 36.71 -5.56
CA ARG A 226 12.17 36.48 -4.95
C ARG A 226 12.03 35.01 -4.60
#